data_AF-A0A2A2HRH9-F1
#
_entry.id   AF-A0A2A2HRH9-F1
#
_cell.length_a   1.000
_cell.length_b   1.000
_cell.length_c   1.000
_cell.angle_alpha   90.00
_cell.angle_beta   90.00
_cell.angle_gamma   90.00
#
_symmetry.space_group_name_H-M   'P 1'
#
loop_
_entity.id
_entity.type
_entity.pdbx_description
1 polymer ?
#
loop_
_entity_poly.entity_id
_entity_poly.type
_entity_poly.pdbx_seq_one_letter_code
_entity_poly.pdbx_strand_id
1 'polypeptide(L)'
;MSINIDENNLKKGLLGLVVALVEIIQDLLEKQALLRIENGSLSEEEVERLGEALFDLQEALEAIKIDNELEDCVYSVREGLDKVVDQVIDKFLNPTRWIEEADKNERNNTGELPISLLNCEHSR
;
A
#
# COMPACT_ATOMS: atom_id res chain seq x y z
N MET A 1 -1.48 -18.36 -10.69
CA MET A 1 -0.29 -17.68 -10.13
C MET A 1 -0.72 -17.10 -8.80
N SER A 2 -0.30 -17.70 -7.69
CA SER A 2 -0.67 -17.26 -6.34
C SER A 2 0.24 -16.14 -5.92
N ILE A 3 -0.34 -14.97 -5.63
CA ILE A 3 0.38 -13.87 -4.96
C ILE A 3 0.69 -14.39 -3.55
N ASN A 4 1.98 -14.52 -3.23
CA ASN A 4 2.41 -14.87 -1.88
C ASN A 4 2.39 -13.57 -1.06
N ILE A 5 1.30 -13.34 -0.36
CA ILE A 5 1.12 -12.18 0.51
C ILE A 5 1.60 -12.58 1.90
N ASP A 6 2.52 -11.79 2.46
CA ASP A 6 2.86 -11.89 3.87
C ASP A 6 1.65 -11.44 4.70
N GLU A 7 0.98 -12.44 5.30
CA GLU A 7 -0.27 -12.26 6.03
C GLU A 7 -0.14 -11.31 7.22
N ASN A 8 1.04 -11.23 7.85
CA ASN A 8 1.28 -10.35 8.98
C ASN A 8 1.38 -8.88 8.55
N ASN A 9 2.07 -8.63 7.45
CA ASN A 9 2.18 -7.27 6.88
C ASN A 9 0.83 -6.76 6.36
N LEU A 10 0.03 -7.63 5.74
CA LEU A 10 -1.31 -7.26 5.28
C LEU A 10 -2.24 -6.93 6.45
N LYS A 11 -2.20 -7.72 7.54
CA LYS A 11 -3.02 -7.48 8.74
C LYS A 11 -2.70 -6.12 9.37
N LYS A 12 -1.42 -5.80 9.56
CA LYS A 12 -0.99 -4.50 10.11
C LYS A 12 -1.40 -3.33 9.21
N GLY A 13 -1.19 -3.46 7.89
CA GLY A 13 -1.57 -2.41 6.92
C GLY A 13 -3.08 -2.16 6.87
N LEU A 14 -3.90 -3.22 6.91
CA LEU A 14 -5.36 -3.09 6.94
C LEU A 14 -5.84 -2.48 8.26
N LEU A 15 -5.28 -2.89 9.39
CA LEU A 15 -5.61 -2.31 10.68
C LEU A 15 -5.27 -0.82 10.73
N GLY A 16 -4.08 -0.43 10.25
CA GLY A 16 -3.70 0.98 10.12
C GLY A 16 -4.67 1.79 9.25
N LEU A 17 -5.14 1.22 8.14
CA LEU A 17 -6.14 1.87 7.29
C LEU A 17 -7.48 2.08 8.01
N VAL A 18 -7.95 1.08 8.77
CA VAL A 18 -9.19 1.19 9.54
C VAL A 18 -9.05 2.24 10.64
N VAL A 19 -7.94 2.22 11.39
CA VAL A 19 -7.66 3.23 12.44
C VAL A 19 -7.68 4.64 11.84
N ALA A 20 -6.95 4.86 10.75
CA ALA A 20 -6.92 6.15 10.07
C ALA A 20 -8.32 6.60 9.60
N LEU A 21 -9.15 5.67 9.11
CA LEU A 21 -10.52 5.99 8.72
C LEU A 21 -11.37 6.41 9.92
N VAL A 22 -11.24 5.72 11.06
CA VAL A 22 -11.99 6.07 12.27
C VAL A 22 -11.55 7.43 12.81
N GLU A 23 -10.26 7.74 12.80
CA GLU A 23 -9.73 9.07 13.18
C GLU A 23 -10.31 10.19 12.31
N ILE A 24 -10.40 9.98 11.00
CA ILE A 24 -11.03 10.96 10.09
C ILE A 24 -12.51 11.17 10.45
N ILE A 25 -13.22 10.10 10.82
CA ILE A 25 -14.63 10.19 11.24
C ILE A 25 -14.73 10.92 12.59
N GLN A 26 -13.82 10.65 13.53
CA GLN A 26 -13.76 11.32 14.83
C GLN A 26 -13.55 12.84 14.65
N ASP A 27 -12.56 13.25 13.86
CA ASP A 27 -12.30 14.65 13.52
C ASP A 27 -13.54 15.34 12.93
N LEU A 28 -14.30 14.63 12.10
CA LEU A 28 -15.53 15.15 11.51
C LEU A 28 -16.63 15.30 12.57
N LEU A 29 -16.79 14.30 13.43
CA LEU A 29 -17.76 14.34 14.52
C LEU A 29 -17.47 15.47 15.50
N GLU A 30 -16.21 15.72 15.84
CA GLU A 30 -15.80 16.85 16.68
C GLU A 30 -16.17 18.19 16.05
N LYS A 31 -15.86 18.38 14.77
CA LYS A 31 -16.23 19.59 14.03
C LYS A 31 -17.75 19.78 14.01
N GLN A 32 -18.51 18.70 13.80
CA GLN A 32 -19.96 18.77 13.83
C GLN A 32 -20.51 19.03 15.23
N ALA A 33 -19.89 18.46 16.27
CA ALA A 33 -20.24 18.70 17.66
C ALA A 33 -20.10 20.18 18.00
N LEU A 34 -18.97 20.79 17.63
CA LEU A 34 -18.74 22.23 17.81
C LEU A 34 -19.85 23.07 17.15
N LEU A 35 -20.18 22.79 15.88
CA LEU A 35 -21.25 23.50 15.19
C LEU A 35 -22.61 23.31 15.87
N ARG A 36 -22.88 22.14 16.45
CA ARG A 36 -24.13 21.86 17.16
C ARG A 36 -24.21 22.57 18.50
N ILE A 37 -23.08 22.70 19.20
CA ILE A 37 -22.94 23.45 20.45
C ILE A 37 -23.17 24.94 20.16
N GLU A 38 -22.49 25.50 19.16
CA GLU A 38 -22.62 26.91 18.77
C GLU A 38 -24.05 27.29 18.38
N ASN A 39 -24.76 26.38 17.70
CA ASN A 39 -26.15 26.58 17.29
C ASN A 39 -27.17 26.24 18.40
N GLY A 40 -26.73 25.83 19.59
CA GLY A 40 -27.61 25.48 20.71
C GLY A 40 -28.50 24.25 20.44
N SER A 41 -28.08 23.38 19.54
CA SER A 41 -28.83 22.18 19.12
C SER A 41 -28.56 20.94 19.99
N LEU A 42 -27.72 21.07 21.02
CA LEU A 42 -27.43 20.07 22.03
C LEU A 42 -27.61 20.70 23.42
N SER A 43 -28.21 19.96 24.36
CA SER A 43 -28.22 20.34 25.78
C SER A 43 -26.83 20.17 26.41
N GLU A 44 -26.59 20.82 27.55
CA GLU A 44 -25.33 20.70 28.29
C GLU A 44 -24.98 19.24 28.63
N GLU A 45 -25.98 18.46 29.02
CA GLU A 45 -25.85 17.02 29.33
C GLU A 45 -25.51 16.20 28.07
N GLU A 46 -26.08 16.56 26.91
CA GLU A 46 -25.75 15.92 25.63
C GLU A 46 -24.33 16.25 25.17
N VAL A 47 -23.86 17.48 25.43
CA VAL A 47 -22.49 17.91 25.14
C VAL A 47 -21.48 17.13 25.98
N GLU A 48 -21.72 17.00 27.28
CA GLU A 48 -20.84 16.25 28.18
C GLU A 48 -20.75 14.77 27.77
N ARG A 49 -21.89 14.13 27.54
CA ARG A 49 -21.94 12.72 27.08
C ARG A 49 -21.27 12.50 25.73
N LEU A 50 -21.41 13.46 24.81
CA LEU A 50 -20.75 13.39 23.51
C LEU A 50 -19.24 13.55 23.65
N GLY A 51 -18.79 14.49 24.48
CA GLY A 51 -17.37 14.70 24.78
C GLY A 51 -16.73 13.47 25.40
N GLU A 52 -17.39 12.85 26.38
CA GLU A 52 -16.93 11.61 27.02
C GLU A 52 -16.82 10.47 26.00
N ALA A 53 -17.84 10.25 25.16
CA ALA A 53 -17.81 9.21 24.14
C ALA A 53 -16.69 9.42 23.09
N LEU A 54 -16.41 10.66 22.70
CA LEU A 54 -15.32 10.98 21.78
C LEU A 54 -13.95 10.80 22.44
N PHE A 55 -13.82 11.13 23.72
CA PHE A 55 -12.60 10.91 24.48
C PHE A 55 -12.30 9.42 24.66
N ASP A 56 -13.29 8.61 25.04
CA ASP A 56 -13.16 7.16 25.17
C ASP A 56 -12.77 6.52 23.82
N LEU A 57 -13.34 7.01 22.71
CA LEU A 57 -12.97 6.56 21.37
C LEU A 57 -11.50 6.90 21.06
N GLN A 58 -11.04 8.10 21.41
CA GLN A 58 -9.64 8.51 21.23
C GLN A 58 -8.70 7.56 21.99
N GLU A 59 -8.99 7.30 23.27
CA GLU A 59 -8.16 6.45 24.12
C GLU A 59 -8.09 5.02 23.58
N ALA A 60 -9.23 4.48 23.12
CA ALA A 60 -9.28 3.16 22.49
C ALA A 60 -8.45 3.09 21.20
N LEU A 61 -8.50 4.13 20.36
CA LEU A 61 -7.69 4.18 19.12
C LEU A 61 -6.20 4.30 19.43
N GLU A 62 -5.81 5.10 20.42
CA GLU A 62 -4.41 5.19 20.88
C GLU A 62 -3.90 3.83 21.40
N ALA A 63 -4.69 3.16 22.23
CA ALA A 63 -4.34 1.82 22.71
C ALA A 63 -4.14 0.83 21.56
N ILE A 64 -5.04 0.82 20.56
CA ILE A 64 -4.92 -0.03 19.37
C ILE A 64 -3.64 0.30 18.58
N LYS A 65 -3.29 1.58 18.43
CA LYS A 65 -2.06 2.00 17.72
C LYS A 65 -0.80 1.49 18.42
N ILE A 66 -0.74 1.62 19.74
CA ILE A 66 0.38 1.17 20.57
C ILE A 66 0.50 -0.35 20.51
N ASP A 67 -0.59 -1.08 20.76
CA ASP A 67 -0.61 -2.55 20.82
C ASP A 67 -0.22 -3.21 19.49
N ASN A 68 -0.42 -2.51 18.37
CA ASN A 68 -0.17 -3.05 17.03
C ASN A 68 1.05 -2.43 16.34
N GLU A 69 1.85 -1.63 17.05
CA GLU A 69 3.04 -0.95 16.51
C GLU A 69 2.71 -0.17 15.22
N LEU A 70 1.56 0.51 15.19
CA LEU A 70 1.09 1.19 13.98
C LEU A 70 1.91 2.45 13.63
N GLU A 71 2.72 2.95 14.58
CA GLU A 71 3.64 4.07 14.36
C GLU A 71 4.68 3.77 13.26
N ASP A 72 5.10 2.51 13.13
CA ASP A 72 6.14 2.07 12.18
C ASP A 72 5.57 1.45 10.89
N CYS A 73 4.25 1.46 10.70
CA CYS A 73 3.59 0.72 9.61
C CYS A 73 4.01 1.10 8.19
N VAL A 74 4.44 2.35 7.98
CA VAL A 74 4.95 2.80 6.68
C VAL A 74 6.22 2.02 6.27
N TYR A 75 7.05 1.65 7.23
CA TYR A 75 8.26 0.86 6.97
C TYR A 75 7.91 -0.55 6.52
N SER A 76 6.97 -1.23 7.20
CA SER A 76 6.56 -2.59 6.86
C SER A 76 5.85 -2.71 5.52
N VAL A 77 5.01 -1.72 5.17
CA VAL A 77 4.36 -1.67 3.85
C VAL A 77 5.39 -1.44 2.74
N ARG A 78 6.36 -0.55 2.96
CA ARG A 78 7.45 -0.28 2.02
C ARG A 78 8.32 -1.52 1.81
N GLU A 79 8.74 -2.18 2.88
CA GLU A 79 9.48 -3.46 2.83
C GLU A 79 8.71 -4.57 2.11
N GLY A 80 7.38 -4.63 2.33
CA GLY A 80 6.51 -5.57 1.63
C GLY A 80 6.45 -5.30 0.12
N LEU A 81 6.40 -4.03 -0.27
CA LEU A 81 6.35 -3.63 -1.67
C LEU A 81 7.71 -3.79 -2.37
N ASP A 82 8.83 -3.48 -1.70
CA ASP A 82 10.19 -3.64 -2.23
C ASP A 82 10.46 -5.11 -2.64
N LYS A 83 10.03 -6.09 -1.83
CA LYS A 83 10.15 -7.52 -2.16
C LYS A 83 9.34 -7.94 -3.38
N VAL A 84 8.22 -7.29 -3.65
CA VAL A 84 7.38 -7.56 -4.84
C VAL A 84 7.99 -6.87 -6.06
N VAL A 85 8.54 -5.67 -5.89
CA VAL A 85 9.23 -4.90 -6.93
C VAL A 85 10.42 -5.69 -7.48
N ASP A 86 11.23 -6.33 -6.63
CA ASP A 86 12.36 -7.17 -7.04
C ASP A 86 11.93 -8.29 -8.01
N GLN A 87 10.78 -8.94 -7.74
CA GLN A 87 10.26 -10.03 -8.59
C GLN A 87 9.75 -9.55 -9.96
N VAL A 88 9.26 -8.31 -10.03
CA VAL A 88 8.74 -7.73 -11.27
C VAL A 88 9.88 -7.14 -12.11
N ILE A 89 10.86 -6.51 -11.45
CA ILE A 89 12.06 -5.96 -12.10
C ILE A 89 12.87 -7.07 -12.75
N ASP A 90 13.12 -8.19 -12.06
CA ASP A 90 13.88 -9.31 -12.63
C ASP A 90 13.21 -9.93 -13.87
N LYS A 91 11.87 -9.94 -13.90
CA LYS A 91 11.09 -10.52 -15.00
C LYS A 91 10.97 -9.62 -16.21
N PHE A 92 11.09 -8.30 -16.04
CA PHE A 92 10.91 -7.31 -17.11
C PHE A 92 12.21 -6.62 -17.57
N LEU A 93 13.24 -6.53 -16.71
CA LEU A 93 14.39 -5.65 -16.93
C LEU A 93 15.74 -6.35 -17.08
N ASN A 94 15.78 -7.67 -17.30
CA ASN A 94 17.00 -8.36 -17.74
C ASN A 94 17.00 -8.82 -19.22
N PRO A 95 16.97 -7.91 -20.22
CA PRO A 95 17.18 -8.25 -21.63
C PRO A 95 18.58 -8.76 -21.98
N THR A 96 19.59 -8.57 -21.12
CA THR A 96 21.00 -8.73 -21.54
C THR A 96 21.65 -10.04 -21.08
N ARG A 97 20.95 -10.90 -20.33
CA ARG A 97 21.46 -12.25 -20.03
C ARG A 97 21.43 -13.19 -21.24
N TRP A 98 20.64 -12.88 -22.26
CA TRP A 98 20.54 -13.68 -23.49
C TRP A 98 21.73 -13.51 -24.44
N ILE A 99 22.58 -12.50 -24.25
CA ILE A 99 23.73 -12.28 -25.15
C ILE A 99 24.89 -13.23 -24.80
N GLU A 100 25.06 -13.61 -23.53
CA GLU A 100 26.13 -14.53 -23.13
C GLU A 100 25.76 -16.02 -23.26
N GLU A 101 24.46 -16.33 -23.29
CA GLU A 101 23.97 -17.70 -23.52
C GLU A 101 23.78 -18.03 -25.02
N ALA A 102 23.63 -17.02 -25.89
CA ALA A 102 23.56 -17.21 -27.33
C ALA A 102 24.91 -17.67 -27.94
N ASP A 103 26.05 -17.17 -27.44
CA ASP A 103 27.37 -17.48 -27.98
C ASP A 103 27.86 -18.92 -27.69
N LYS A 104 27.21 -19.66 -26.78
CA LYS A 104 27.59 -21.05 -26.49
C LYS A 104 26.83 -22.09 -27.33
N ASN A 105 25.71 -21.72 -27.95
CA ASN A 105 24.86 -22.67 -28.68
C ASN A 105 24.99 -22.56 -30.22
N GLU A 106 25.77 -21.60 -30.73
CA GLU A 106 25.99 -21.41 -32.17
C GLU A 106 27.02 -22.36 -32.80
N ARG A 107 27.61 -23.31 -32.05
CA ARG A 107 28.42 -24.39 -32.65
C ARG A 107 27.63 -25.66 -32.97
N ASN A 108 26.31 -25.65 -32.80
CA ASN A 108 25.52 -26.87 -32.77
C ASN A 108 24.03 -26.66 -33.05
N ASN A 109 23.64 -25.95 -34.11
CA ASN A 109 22.68 -26.47 -35.10
C ASN A 109 22.45 -25.47 -36.23
N THR A 110 22.30 -26.01 -37.44
CA THR A 110 22.24 -25.29 -38.70
C THR A 110 20.83 -24.77 -38.98
N GLY A 111 20.73 -23.47 -39.23
CA GLY A 111 19.92 -22.92 -40.33
C GLY A 111 18.42 -22.75 -40.11
N GLU A 112 18.01 -21.77 -39.29
CA GLU A 112 16.82 -20.96 -39.57
C GLU A 112 17.09 -19.50 -39.15
N LEU A 113 16.90 -18.54 -40.07
CA LEU A 113 17.16 -17.11 -39.86
C LEU A 113 16.00 -16.48 -39.06
N PRO A 114 16.25 -15.75 -37.95
CA PRO A 114 15.19 -15.12 -37.18
C PRO A 114 14.68 -13.82 -37.82
N ILE A 115 13.40 -13.57 -37.56
CA ILE A 115 12.48 -12.62 -38.17
C ILE A 115 12.82 -11.18 -37.74
N SER A 116 13.95 -10.61 -38.18
CA SER A 116 14.32 -9.22 -37.89
C SER A 116 14.47 -8.33 -39.13
N LEU A 117 14.09 -8.80 -40.32
CA LEU A 117 14.13 -8.00 -41.56
C LEU A 117 12.80 -7.35 -41.98
N LEU A 118 11.77 -7.37 -41.12
CA LEU A 118 10.51 -6.67 -41.37
C LEU A 118 10.27 -5.64 -40.27
N ASN A 119 10.98 -4.52 -40.35
CA ASN A 119 10.47 -3.16 -40.11
C ASN A 119 11.60 -2.21 -39.76
N CYS A 120 12.12 -1.51 -40.77
CA CYS A 120 12.67 -0.17 -40.59
C CYS A 120 12.65 0.59 -41.93
N GLU A 121 11.45 0.79 -42.49
CA GLU A 121 11.20 1.97 -43.31
C GLU A 121 11.02 3.17 -42.37
N HIS A 122 12.12 3.83 -41.97
CA HIS A 122 12.13 5.28 -41.79
C HIS A 122 13.56 5.80 -41.57
N SER A 123 14.24 6.23 -42.63
CA SER A 123 14.95 7.52 -42.70
C SER A 123 16.06 7.49 -43.75
N ARG A 124 15.76 8.18 -44.86
CA ARG A 124 16.65 8.72 -45.91
C ARG A 124 17.57 7.78 -46.66
#